data_AF-A0A7R9T8C5-F1
#
_entry.id   AF-A0A7R9T8C5-F1
#
_cell.length_a   1.000
_cell.length_b   1.000
_cell.length_c   1.000
_cell.angle_alpha   90.00
_cell.angle_beta   90.00
_cell.angle_gamma   90.00
#
_symmetry.space_group_name_H-M   'P 1'
#
loop_
_entity.id
_entity.type
_entity.pdbx_description
1 polymer ?
#
loop_
_entity_poly.entity_id
_entity_poly.type
_entity_poly.pdbx_seq_one_letter_code
_entity_poly.pdbx_strand_id
1 'polypeptide(L)'
;GVFVVKPDRGLSKLDAVRARVGVAIGSRVLDLSWLASEDLHVVGDRKLCEHKSPWLLDVPGAYVVTRRYPIGFDRASIFSSGTLTPLMRAGAKTWRAMRARLQALLALHPIPGVRNLRAPYDVTGMCLYRMEDVEMRMPCDVGDFTDFYASREHATNVGTMFRGASNALNENWAALPVGYHGRASSVVCSGTNIVRPRGRILKD
;
A
#
# COMPACT_ATOMS: atom_id res chain seq x y z
N GLY A 1 0.51 -0.43 4.12
CA GLY A 1 1.72 -1.14 3.65
C GLY A 1 1.44 -2.62 3.62
N VAL A 2 2.42 -3.41 3.19
CA VAL A 2 2.38 -4.88 3.27
C VAL A 2 3.38 -5.33 4.31
N PHE A 3 3.00 -6.28 5.15
CA PHE A 3 3.86 -6.79 6.22
C PHE A 3 3.68 -8.30 6.42
N VAL A 4 4.65 -8.92 7.08
CA VAL A 4 4.54 -10.25 7.70
C VAL A 4 4.80 -10.12 9.20
N VAL A 5 4.23 -11.01 10.01
CA VAL A 5 4.45 -11.04 11.46
C VAL A 5 5.65 -11.93 11.77
N LYS A 6 6.54 -11.48 12.65
CA LYS A 6 7.72 -12.27 13.01
C LYS A 6 7.33 -13.57 13.76
N PRO A 7 8.07 -14.69 13.60
CA PRO A 7 7.68 -16.00 14.11
C PRO A 7 7.71 -16.16 15.65
N ASP A 8 8.37 -15.26 16.37
CA ASP A 8 8.72 -15.36 17.79
C ASP A 8 7.54 -15.15 18.78
N ARG A 9 6.31 -15.03 18.28
CA ARG A 9 5.10 -14.73 19.07
C ARG A 9 4.10 -15.89 19.20
N GLY A 10 4.53 -17.14 19.00
CA GLY A 10 3.65 -18.31 19.18
C GLY A 10 2.57 -18.46 18.10
N LEU A 11 2.72 -17.78 16.97
CA LEU A 11 1.92 -18.00 15.77
C LEU A 11 2.33 -19.30 15.09
N SER A 12 1.38 -19.95 14.41
CA SER A 12 1.71 -21.08 13.55
C SER A 12 2.77 -20.65 12.50
N LYS A 13 3.68 -21.54 12.12
CA LYS A 13 4.69 -21.24 11.07
C LYS A 13 4.05 -20.72 9.77
N LEU A 14 2.79 -21.08 9.50
CA LEU A 14 2.03 -20.65 8.34
C LEU A 14 1.59 -19.17 8.42
N ASP A 15 1.23 -18.68 9.61
CA ASP A 15 0.78 -17.30 9.80
C ASP A 15 1.92 -16.27 9.78
N ALA A 16 3.11 -16.68 10.23
CA ALA A 16 4.31 -15.84 10.23
C ALA A 16 4.85 -15.52 8.83
N VAL A 17 4.48 -16.29 7.81
CA VAL A 17 4.99 -16.15 6.43
C VAL A 17 4.02 -15.41 5.51
N ARG A 18 2.73 -15.32 5.89
CA ARG A 18 1.71 -14.72 5.03
C ARG A 18 1.81 -13.20 5.01
N ALA A 19 2.07 -12.63 3.84
CA ALA A 19 2.05 -11.20 3.61
C ALA A 19 0.61 -10.65 3.65
N ARG A 20 0.40 -9.56 4.40
CA ARG A 20 -0.91 -8.96 4.67
C ARG A 20 -0.88 -7.46 4.46
N VAL A 21 -2.03 -6.90 4.11
CA VAL A 21 -2.20 -5.44 4.03
C VAL A 21 -2.47 -4.90 5.42
N GLY A 22 -1.71 -3.88 5.82
CA GLY A 22 -1.88 -3.20 7.10
C GLY A 22 -1.83 -1.69 7.02
N VAL A 23 -2.35 -1.04 8.06
CA VAL A 23 -2.31 0.42 8.25
C VAL A 23 -1.51 0.74 9.50
N ALA A 24 -0.50 1.59 9.36
CA ALA A 24 0.27 2.09 10.49
C ALA A 24 -0.59 3.06 11.32
N ILE A 25 -0.55 2.91 12.64
CA ILE A 25 -1.14 3.83 13.61
C ILE A 25 -0.24 3.93 14.85
N GLY A 26 0.42 5.07 15.00
CA GLY A 26 1.47 5.23 16.02
C GLY A 26 2.59 4.21 15.82
N SER A 27 2.97 3.51 16.90
CA SER A 27 3.98 2.44 16.89
C SER A 27 3.42 1.05 16.54
N ARG A 28 2.21 0.99 15.96
CA ARG A 28 1.51 -0.27 15.65
C ARG A 28 1.09 -0.35 14.19
N VAL A 29 0.80 -1.58 13.76
CA VAL A 29 0.22 -1.91 12.46
C VAL A 29 -1.10 -2.64 12.69
N LEU A 30 -2.19 -2.08 12.16
CA LEU A 30 -3.50 -2.72 12.10
C LEU A 30 -3.58 -3.65 10.89
N ASP A 31 -3.81 -4.93 11.13
CA ASP A 31 -4.02 -5.96 10.12
C ASP A 31 -5.43 -5.86 9.52
N LEU A 32 -5.51 -5.48 8.24
CA LEU A 32 -6.79 -5.35 7.55
C LEU A 32 -7.38 -6.73 7.15
N SER A 33 -6.56 -7.79 7.10
CA SER A 33 -7.06 -9.13 6.81
C SER A 33 -7.95 -9.66 7.93
N TRP A 34 -7.70 -9.25 9.17
CA TRP A 34 -8.55 -9.56 10.32
C TRP A 34 -9.89 -8.82 10.26
N LEU A 35 -9.91 -7.55 9.84
CA LEU A 35 -11.18 -6.83 9.64
C LEU A 35 -12.06 -7.49 8.57
N ALA A 36 -11.44 -8.18 7.61
CA ALA A 36 -12.14 -8.95 6.58
C ALA A 36 -12.83 -10.21 7.12
N SER A 37 -12.27 -10.87 8.13
CA SER A 37 -12.83 -12.09 8.72
C SER A 37 -13.96 -11.82 9.71
N GLU A 38 -14.05 -10.61 10.25
CA GLU A 38 -15.04 -10.21 11.25
C GLU A 38 -16.33 -9.62 10.64
N ASP A 39 -16.55 -9.81 9.33
CA ASP A 39 -17.69 -9.27 8.57
C ASP A 39 -17.90 -7.76 8.75
N LEU A 40 -16.85 -7.01 9.09
CA LEU A 40 -16.88 -5.54 9.17
C LEU A 40 -16.97 -4.87 7.77
N HIS A 41 -17.33 -5.66 6.76
CA HIS A 41 -17.62 -5.31 5.36
C HIS A 41 -19.08 -5.54 4.94
N VAL A 42 -19.95 -6.16 5.76
CA VAL A 42 -21.30 -6.59 5.35
C VAL A 42 -22.40 -6.02 6.25
N VAL A 43 -23.50 -5.57 5.64
CA VAL A 43 -24.83 -5.44 6.26
C VAL A 43 -25.80 -6.32 5.45
N GLY A 44 -26.17 -7.49 5.97
CA GLY A 44 -27.28 -8.35 5.50
C GLY A 44 -27.08 -9.16 4.20
N ASP A 45 -28.15 -9.87 3.81
CA ASP A 45 -28.19 -10.91 2.76
C ASP A 45 -28.56 -10.42 1.34
N ARG A 46 -28.40 -9.13 0.99
CA ARG A 46 -28.78 -8.63 -0.36
C ARG A 46 -27.69 -7.81 -1.05
N LYS A 47 -27.39 -8.22 -2.29
CA LYS A 47 -26.42 -7.62 -3.22
C LYS A 47 -27.05 -6.47 -4.01
N LEU A 48 -26.28 -5.38 -4.14
CA LEU A 48 -26.40 -4.24 -5.06
C LEU A 48 -27.59 -3.27 -4.89
N CYS A 49 -27.20 -2.01 -4.69
CA CYS A 49 -27.93 -0.79 -5.05
C CYS A 49 -29.31 -0.63 -4.43
N GLU A 50 -29.34 -0.13 -3.20
CA GLU A 50 -30.22 0.95 -2.71
C GLU A 50 -30.18 0.94 -1.20
N HIS A 51 -29.12 1.49 -0.60
CA HIS A 51 -29.23 1.88 0.80
C HIS A 51 -28.60 3.23 1.06
N LYS A 52 -29.47 4.17 1.41
CA LYS A 52 -29.16 5.53 1.85
C LYS A 52 -28.59 5.46 3.28
N SER A 53 -27.32 5.10 3.40
CA SER A 53 -26.48 5.48 4.54
C SER A 53 -25.00 5.52 4.16
N PRO A 54 -24.19 6.45 4.71
CA PRO A 54 -23.04 7.00 4.00
C PRO A 54 -21.71 6.24 4.13
N TRP A 55 -21.64 5.10 4.82
CA TRP A 55 -20.37 4.53 5.31
C TRP A 55 -20.14 3.04 5.05
N LEU A 56 -20.59 2.50 3.90
CA LEU A 56 -20.30 1.11 3.51
C LEU A 56 -19.02 1.01 2.68
N LEU A 57 -18.14 0.08 3.06
CA LEU A 57 -16.99 -0.36 2.25
C LEU A 57 -17.30 -1.75 1.66
N ASP A 58 -17.94 -1.77 0.50
CA ASP A 58 -18.08 -2.96 -0.35
C ASP A 58 -16.78 -3.16 -1.14
N VAL A 59 -15.89 -3.98 -0.58
CA VAL A 59 -14.62 -4.37 -1.21
C VAL A 59 -14.76 -5.56 -2.18
N PRO A 60 -15.68 -6.52 -1.97
CA PRO A 60 -15.90 -7.60 -2.95
C PRO A 60 -16.40 -7.09 -4.32
N GLY A 61 -17.11 -5.95 -4.37
CA GLY A 61 -17.68 -5.38 -5.59
C GLY A 61 -16.69 -4.71 -6.57
N ALA A 62 -15.46 -4.39 -6.14
CA ALA A 62 -14.47 -3.77 -7.03
C ALA A 62 -13.80 -4.76 -8.01
N TYR A 63 -14.11 -6.05 -7.88
CA TYR A 63 -13.62 -7.13 -8.75
C TYR A 63 -14.77 -7.77 -9.57
N VAL A 64 -15.78 -6.99 -9.96
CA VAL A 64 -16.84 -7.45 -10.87
C VAL A 64 -16.57 -6.93 -12.29
N VAL A 65 -16.03 -7.84 -13.11
CA VAL A 65 -16.27 -8.00 -14.56
C VAL A 65 -15.68 -6.92 -15.49
N THR A 66 -14.41 -7.08 -15.86
CA THR A 66 -14.10 -7.00 -17.29
C THR A 66 -14.50 -8.35 -17.90
N ARG A 67 -15.39 -8.33 -18.90
CA ARG A 67 -16.12 -9.48 -19.50
C ARG A 67 -15.26 -10.60 -20.15
N ARG A 68 -14.00 -10.82 -19.74
CA ARG A 68 -13.08 -11.70 -20.50
C ARG A 68 -12.52 -12.93 -19.79
N TYR A 69 -12.74 -13.14 -18.49
CA TYR A 69 -12.32 -14.39 -17.83
C TYR A 69 -13.30 -14.81 -16.73
N PRO A 70 -13.90 -16.02 -16.80
CA PRO A 70 -14.71 -16.57 -15.73
C PRO A 70 -13.76 -17.19 -14.69
N ILE A 71 -13.47 -16.47 -13.61
CA ILE A 71 -12.75 -17.02 -12.47
C ILE A 71 -13.72 -16.98 -11.29
N GLY A 72 -13.98 -18.15 -10.69
CA GLY A 72 -14.85 -18.32 -9.54
C GLY A 72 -14.43 -17.42 -8.37
N PHE A 73 -15.41 -17.09 -7.52
CA PHE A 73 -15.19 -16.37 -6.27
C PHE A 73 -14.31 -17.21 -5.33
N ASP A 74 -12.99 -17.01 -5.38
CA ASP A 74 -12.12 -17.39 -4.28
C ASP A 74 -12.27 -16.33 -3.17
N ARG A 75 -12.49 -16.77 -1.93
CA ARG A 75 -12.73 -15.92 -0.74
C ARG A 75 -11.45 -15.20 -0.27
N ALA A 76 -10.47 -15.02 -1.14
CA ALA A 76 -9.25 -14.29 -0.85
C ALA A 76 -9.54 -12.78 -0.82
N SER A 77 -9.75 -12.24 0.39
CA SER A 77 -9.87 -10.79 0.62
C SER A 77 -8.67 -10.04 0.02
N ILE A 78 -8.89 -8.87 -0.59
CA ILE A 78 -7.82 -8.01 -1.13
C ILE A 78 -6.75 -7.68 -0.07
N PHE A 79 -7.11 -7.75 1.22
CA PHE A 79 -6.20 -7.49 2.33
C PHE A 79 -5.27 -8.67 2.65
N SER A 80 -5.56 -9.84 2.09
CA SER A 80 -4.75 -11.05 2.20
C SER A 80 -3.93 -11.36 0.95
N SER A 81 -3.89 -10.43 -0.01
CA SER A 81 -3.26 -10.63 -1.32
C SER A 81 -1.73 -10.52 -1.31
N GLY A 82 -1.12 -10.10 -0.19
CA GLY A 82 0.33 -9.89 -0.10
C GLY A 82 0.86 -8.70 -0.90
N THR A 83 -0.03 -7.87 -1.45
CA THR A 83 0.29 -6.68 -2.26
C THR A 83 -0.83 -5.65 -2.12
N LEU A 84 -0.54 -4.36 -2.31
CA LEU A 84 -1.57 -3.32 -2.40
C LEU A 84 -2.17 -3.23 -3.80
N THR A 85 -1.62 -3.92 -4.81
CA THR A 85 -2.04 -3.78 -6.22
C THR A 85 -3.55 -3.94 -6.40
N PRO A 86 -4.24 -4.96 -5.83
CA PRO A 86 -5.70 -5.06 -5.96
C PRO A 86 -6.45 -3.87 -5.33
N LEU A 87 -5.99 -3.40 -4.15
CA LEU A 87 -6.56 -2.23 -3.49
C LEU A 87 -6.35 -0.95 -4.31
N MET A 88 -5.18 -0.78 -4.91
CA MET A 88 -4.87 0.35 -5.79
C MET A 88 -5.77 0.33 -7.04
N ARG A 89 -6.06 -0.85 -7.61
CA ARG A 89 -6.96 -0.98 -8.76
C ARG A 89 -8.42 -0.66 -8.41
N ALA A 90 -8.84 -0.82 -7.15
CA ALA A 90 -10.20 -0.55 -6.71
C ALA A 90 -10.59 0.95 -6.71
N GLY A 91 -9.61 1.85 -6.81
CA GLY A 91 -9.82 3.28 -7.06
C GLY A 91 -10.31 4.11 -5.86
N ALA A 92 -10.39 5.43 -6.09
CA ALA A 92 -10.54 6.43 -5.03
C ALA A 92 -11.82 6.33 -4.19
N LYS A 93 -12.93 5.85 -4.77
CA LYS A 93 -14.19 5.65 -4.03
C LYS A 93 -13.99 4.62 -2.90
N THR A 94 -13.37 3.50 -3.24
CA THR A 94 -13.03 2.41 -2.30
C THR A 94 -12.06 2.90 -1.23
N TRP A 95 -11.02 3.65 -1.61
CA TRP A 95 -10.03 4.18 -0.65
C TRP A 95 -10.65 5.14 0.36
N ARG A 96 -11.55 6.03 -0.08
CA ARG A 96 -12.24 6.99 0.81
C ARG A 96 -13.16 6.28 1.78
N ALA A 97 -13.97 5.33 1.31
CA ALA A 97 -14.83 4.52 2.15
C ALA A 97 -14.01 3.73 3.19
N MET A 98 -12.86 3.16 2.78
CA MET A 98 -11.98 2.41 3.67
C MET A 98 -11.37 3.32 4.73
N ARG A 99 -10.84 4.48 4.32
CA ARG A 99 -10.29 5.46 5.24
C ARG A 99 -11.32 5.90 6.28
N ALA A 100 -12.53 6.23 5.86
CA ALA A 100 -13.59 6.65 6.77
C ALA A 100 -13.99 5.56 7.76
N ARG A 101 -14.10 4.32 7.29
CA ARG A 101 -14.38 3.16 8.15
C ARG A 101 -13.27 2.98 9.20
N LEU A 102 -12.02 3.04 8.79
CA LEU A 102 -10.87 2.95 9.71
C LEU A 102 -10.88 4.08 10.74
N GLN A 103 -11.18 5.31 10.33
CA GLN A 103 -11.32 6.44 11.24
C GLN A 103 -12.43 6.22 12.28
N ALA A 104 -13.58 5.68 11.87
CA ALA A 104 -14.69 5.35 12.77
C ALA A 104 -14.32 4.23 13.77
N LEU A 105 -13.65 3.17 13.30
CA LEU A 105 -13.20 2.06 14.15
C LEU A 105 -12.15 2.48 15.18
N LEU A 106 -11.29 3.44 14.83
CA LEU A 106 -10.16 3.92 15.64
C LEU A 106 -10.47 5.23 16.39
N ALA A 107 -11.72 5.71 16.32
CA ALA A 107 -12.13 6.97 16.93
C ALA A 107 -11.86 6.99 18.44
N LEU A 108 -11.47 8.15 18.97
CA LEU A 108 -11.26 8.36 20.41
C LEU A 108 -12.55 8.14 21.21
N HIS A 109 -13.66 8.69 20.70
CA HIS A 109 -14.98 8.50 21.26
C HIS A 109 -15.73 7.44 20.43
N PRO A 110 -16.31 6.41 21.07
CA PRO A 110 -17.15 5.45 20.36
C PRO A 110 -18.29 6.15 19.62
N ILE A 111 -18.51 5.75 18.38
CA ILE A 111 -19.65 6.21 17.59
C ILE A 111 -20.80 5.21 17.84
N PRO A 112 -22.02 5.66 18.21
CA PRO A 112 -23.15 4.75 18.42
C PRO A 112 -23.38 3.85 17.21
N GLY A 113 -23.54 2.54 17.44
CA GLY A 113 -23.72 1.55 16.38
C GLY A 113 -22.44 1.14 15.63
N VAL A 114 -21.26 1.66 16.02
CA VAL A 114 -19.96 1.29 15.44
C VAL A 114 -19.07 0.64 16.49
N ARG A 115 -18.58 -0.57 16.19
CA ARG A 115 -17.55 -1.24 17.00
C ARG A 115 -16.31 -0.35 17.12
N ASN A 116 -15.88 -0.06 18.35
CA ASN A 116 -14.67 0.70 18.61
C ASN A 116 -13.53 -0.24 19.01
N LEU A 117 -12.41 -0.18 18.29
CA LEU A 117 -11.26 -1.07 18.51
C LEU A 117 -10.40 -0.69 19.73
N ARG A 118 -10.75 0.37 20.47
CA ARG A 118 -10.11 0.75 21.75
C ARG A 118 -10.83 0.18 22.96
N ALA A 119 -11.96 -0.50 22.79
CA ALA A 119 -12.66 -1.15 23.90
C ALA A 119 -11.74 -2.18 24.58
N PRO A 120 -11.67 -2.21 25.91
CA PRO A 120 -10.54 -2.79 26.66
C PRO A 120 -10.40 -4.33 26.61
N TYR A 121 -11.31 -5.07 25.98
CA TYR A 121 -11.30 -6.53 26.04
C TYR A 121 -11.35 -7.18 24.65
N ASP A 122 -10.37 -8.07 24.43
CA ASP A 122 -10.15 -9.07 23.39
C ASP A 122 -9.45 -8.74 22.06
N VAL A 123 -9.94 -7.83 21.22
CA VAL A 123 -9.52 -7.88 19.80
C VAL A 123 -8.22 -7.17 19.42
N THR A 124 -7.74 -6.27 20.28
CA THR A 124 -6.53 -5.46 20.05
C THR A 124 -5.27 -6.34 19.97
N GLY A 125 -5.24 -7.50 20.64
CA GLY A 125 -4.12 -8.43 20.58
C GLY A 125 -4.03 -9.22 19.27
N MET A 126 -5.16 -9.38 18.56
CA MET A 126 -5.27 -10.25 17.38
C MET A 126 -5.05 -9.51 16.06
N CYS A 127 -5.22 -8.18 16.03
CA CYS A 127 -5.13 -7.39 14.81
C CYS A 127 -4.21 -6.18 14.89
N LEU A 128 -3.66 -5.82 16.05
CA LEU A 128 -2.74 -4.69 16.21
C LEU A 128 -1.36 -5.14 16.66
N TYR A 129 -0.46 -5.33 15.70
CA TYR A 129 0.92 -5.71 15.93
C TYR A 129 1.78 -4.49 16.27
N ARG A 130 2.82 -4.67 17.09
CA ARG A 130 3.85 -3.62 17.26
C ARG A 130 4.68 -3.54 15.98
N MET A 131 5.13 -2.34 15.62
CA MET A 131 5.96 -2.13 14.42
C MET A 131 7.27 -2.95 14.47
N GLU A 132 7.82 -3.16 15.67
CA GLU A 132 9.00 -3.98 15.91
C GLU A 132 8.77 -5.49 15.73
N ASP A 133 7.51 -5.94 15.84
CA ASP A 133 7.11 -7.35 15.72
C ASP A 133 6.78 -7.74 14.26
N VAL A 134 6.93 -6.82 13.31
CA VAL A 134 6.62 -7.06 11.89
C VAL A 134 7.83 -6.82 11.00
N GLU A 135 7.81 -7.44 9.82
CA GLU A 135 8.74 -7.17 8.73
C GLU A 135 7.96 -6.60 7.54
N MET A 136 8.37 -5.43 7.05
CA MET A 136 7.72 -4.77 5.91
C MET A 136 8.13 -5.43 4.59
N ARG A 137 7.17 -5.57 3.68
CA ARG A 137 7.36 -6.11 2.32
C ARG A 137 7.12 -5.04 1.27
N MET A 138 7.45 -5.37 0.01
CA MET A 138 7.16 -4.49 -1.12
C MET A 138 5.66 -4.18 -1.14
N PRO A 139 5.27 -2.89 -1.19
CA PRO A 139 3.88 -2.52 -1.01
C PRO A 139 3.04 -2.85 -2.23
N CYS A 140 3.61 -2.89 -3.43
CA CYS A 140 2.89 -3.16 -4.67
C CYS A 140 3.80 -3.86 -5.68
N ASP A 141 3.17 -4.42 -6.70
CA ASP A 141 3.86 -5.00 -7.85
C ASP A 141 4.25 -3.86 -8.79
N VAL A 142 5.55 -3.60 -8.91
CA VAL A 142 6.07 -2.54 -9.78
C VAL A 142 6.15 -3.10 -11.21
N GLY A 143 5.17 -2.75 -12.05
CA GLY A 143 5.20 -3.08 -13.47
C GLY A 143 6.23 -2.24 -14.23
N ASP A 144 6.06 -0.93 -14.17
CA ASP A 144 6.98 0.06 -14.75
C ASP A 144 7.45 1.03 -13.67
N PHE A 145 8.68 1.51 -13.81
CA PHE A 145 9.26 2.53 -12.96
C PHE A 145 9.76 3.68 -13.84
N THR A 146 9.27 4.89 -13.58
CA THR A 146 9.68 6.11 -14.28
C THR A 146 10.30 7.05 -13.28
N ASP A 147 11.50 7.54 -13.57
CA ASP A 147 12.17 8.56 -12.78
C ASP A 147 12.09 9.91 -13.51
N PHE A 148 11.70 10.96 -12.78
CA PHE A 148 11.51 12.30 -13.31
C PHE A 148 12.64 13.21 -12.85
N TYR A 149 13.10 14.06 -13.76
CA TYR A 149 14.15 15.03 -13.51
C TYR A 149 13.58 16.41 -13.18
N ALA A 150 12.67 16.48 -12.22
CA ALA A 150 11.80 17.64 -12.01
C ALA A 150 12.32 18.67 -10.98
N SER A 151 13.41 18.41 -10.26
CA SER A 151 14.01 19.41 -9.35
C SER A 151 14.89 20.38 -10.13
N ARG A 152 14.54 21.67 -10.10
CA ARG A 152 15.28 22.72 -10.81
C ARG A 152 16.68 22.91 -10.26
N GLU A 153 16.82 22.92 -8.95
CA GLU A 153 18.10 23.10 -8.26
C GLU A 153 19.02 21.92 -8.55
N HIS A 154 18.50 20.69 -8.46
CA HIS A 154 19.24 19.50 -8.85
C HIS A 154 19.69 19.59 -10.32
N ALA A 155 18.77 19.95 -11.22
CA ALA A 155 19.06 20.07 -12.64
C ALA A 155 20.11 21.13 -12.98
N THR A 156 20.02 22.28 -12.31
CA THR A 156 20.95 23.40 -12.46
C THR A 156 22.33 23.04 -11.94
N ASN A 157 22.43 22.40 -10.77
CA ASN A 157 23.70 22.02 -10.17
C ASN A 157 24.44 21.00 -11.04
N VAL A 158 23.74 19.94 -11.47
CA VAL A 158 24.30 18.95 -12.39
C VAL A 158 24.71 19.61 -13.70
N GLY A 159 23.82 20.40 -14.29
CA GLY A 159 24.09 21.09 -15.55
C GLY A 159 25.28 22.03 -15.50
N THR A 160 25.46 22.74 -14.38
CA THR A 160 26.60 23.64 -14.16
C THR A 160 27.93 22.87 -14.20
N MET A 161 28.00 21.70 -13.57
CA MET A 161 29.21 20.85 -13.61
C MET A 161 29.57 20.38 -15.02
N PHE A 162 28.58 20.13 -15.88
CA PHE A 162 28.80 19.60 -17.23
C PHE A 162 28.91 20.66 -18.33
N ARG A 163 28.21 21.81 -18.20
CA ARG A 163 28.04 22.82 -19.26
C ARG A 163 28.33 24.25 -18.81
N GLY A 164 28.68 24.44 -17.54
CA GLY A 164 28.83 25.76 -16.93
C GLY A 164 27.52 26.42 -16.52
N ALA A 165 27.61 27.44 -15.66
CA ALA A 165 26.44 28.05 -15.02
C ALA A 165 25.49 28.75 -16.00
N SER A 166 26.03 29.35 -17.08
CA SER A 166 25.24 30.05 -18.10
C SER A 166 24.35 29.12 -18.93
N ASN A 167 24.71 27.84 -19.04
CA ASN A 167 24.01 26.83 -19.85
C ASN A 167 23.56 25.63 -19.00
N ALA A 168 23.26 25.88 -17.73
CA ALA A 168 23.00 24.83 -16.75
C ALA A 168 21.75 24.01 -17.11
N LEU A 169 20.64 24.66 -17.47
CA LEU A 169 19.42 23.96 -17.88
C LEU A 169 19.35 23.84 -19.39
N ASN A 170 19.03 22.63 -19.88
CA ASN A 170 18.68 22.44 -21.27
C ASN A 170 17.32 23.10 -21.56
N GLU A 171 17.12 23.58 -22.79
CA GLU A 171 15.89 24.27 -23.21
C GLU A 171 14.63 23.45 -22.96
N ASN A 172 14.70 22.14 -23.22
CA ASN A 172 13.58 21.23 -23.04
C ASN A 172 13.15 21.06 -21.56
N TRP A 173 14.03 21.33 -20.60
CA TRP A 173 13.74 21.12 -19.18
C TRP A 173 12.58 22.00 -18.68
N ALA A 174 12.51 23.24 -19.17
CA ALA A 174 11.44 24.17 -18.81
C ALA A 174 10.14 23.90 -19.60
N ALA A 175 10.23 23.20 -20.73
CA ALA A 175 9.10 22.97 -21.63
C ALA A 175 8.30 21.71 -21.26
N LEU A 176 8.94 20.69 -20.66
CA LEU A 176 8.28 19.44 -20.30
C LEU A 176 8.93 18.79 -19.07
N PRO A 177 8.20 17.95 -18.30
CA PRO A 177 8.77 17.19 -17.20
C PRO A 177 9.64 16.05 -17.75
N VAL A 178 10.94 16.32 -17.91
CA VAL A 178 11.91 15.34 -18.42
C VAL A 178 11.90 14.11 -17.51
N GLY A 179 11.84 12.92 -18.11
CA GLY A 179 11.86 11.66 -17.39
C GLY A 179 12.32 10.51 -18.27
N TYR A 180 12.63 9.38 -17.66
CA TYR A 180 13.16 8.20 -18.33
C TYR A 180 12.65 6.90 -17.69
N HIS A 181 12.69 5.81 -18.46
CA HIS A 181 12.34 4.48 -17.96
C HIS A 181 13.46 3.96 -17.05
N GLY A 182 13.13 3.79 -15.78
CA GLY A 182 13.96 3.08 -14.83
C GLY A 182 13.72 1.57 -14.88
N ARG A 183 14.44 0.83 -14.03
CA ARG A 183 14.34 -0.63 -13.97
C ARG A 183 13.46 -1.07 -12.80
N ALA A 184 12.23 -1.50 -13.08
CA ALA A 184 11.29 -1.97 -12.08
C ALA A 184 11.84 -3.12 -11.21
N SER A 185 12.57 -4.06 -11.83
CA SER A 185 13.10 -5.26 -11.16
C SER A 185 14.15 -4.97 -10.07
N SER A 186 14.68 -3.75 -9.98
CA SER A 186 15.66 -3.34 -8.97
C SER A 186 15.10 -2.39 -7.92
N VAL A 187 13.78 -2.13 -7.93
CA VAL A 187 13.13 -1.42 -6.82
C VAL A 187 13.00 -2.38 -5.64
N VAL A 188 13.59 -2.01 -4.51
CA VAL A 188 13.66 -2.85 -3.30
C VAL A 188 13.19 -2.09 -2.07
N CYS A 189 12.79 -2.83 -1.04
CA CYS A 189 12.39 -2.24 0.24
C CYS A 189 13.56 -1.54 0.94
N SER A 190 13.23 -0.56 1.78
CA SER A 190 14.17 0.03 2.73
C SER A 190 14.85 -1.05 3.58
N GLY A 191 16.14 -0.88 3.86
CA GLY A 191 16.97 -1.84 4.59
C GLY A 191 17.60 -2.93 3.71
N THR A 192 17.26 -3.01 2.42
CA THR A 192 17.91 -3.95 1.50
C THR A 192 19.35 -3.51 1.22
N ASN A 193 20.31 -4.40 1.43
CA ASN A 193 21.72 -4.14 1.13
C ASN A 193 21.94 -3.98 -0.38
N ILE A 194 22.67 -2.94 -0.77
CA ILE A 194 23.02 -2.66 -2.16
C ILE A 194 24.51 -2.96 -2.39
N VAL A 195 24.80 -3.92 -3.27
CA VAL A 195 26.18 -4.25 -3.64
C VAL A 195 26.71 -3.19 -4.60
N ARG A 196 27.93 -2.68 -4.33
CA ARG A 196 28.60 -1.73 -5.23
C ARG A 196 28.72 -2.33 -6.64
N PRO A 197 28.15 -1.69 -7.68
CA PRO A 197 28.18 -2.25 -9.03
C PRO A 197 29.59 -2.23 -9.61
N ARG A 198 29.88 -3.21 -10.47
CA ARG A 198 31.07 -3.25 -11.33
C ARG A 198 30.61 -3.09 -12.77
N GLY A 199 31.37 -2.36 -13.58
CA GLY A 199 31.03 -2.09 -14.98
C GLY A 199 32.22 -1.54 -15.75
N ARG A 200 32.00 -1.24 -17.03
CA ARG A 200 33.01 -0.55 -17.85
C ARG A 200 33.13 0.89 -17.39
N ILE A 201 34.37 1.36 -17.27
CA ILE A 201 34.70 2.73 -16.90
C ILE A 201 35.60 3.27 -18.03
N LEU A 202 35.23 4.41 -18.60
CA LEU A 202 36.14 5.16 -19.46
C LEU A 202 37.18 5.80 -18.55
N LYS A 203 38.45 5.41 -18.73
CA LYS A 203 39.57 6.06 -18.04
C LYS A 203 40.03 7.24 -18.89
N ASP A 204 40.43 8.29 -18.21
CA ASP A 204 41.05 9.48 -18.83
C ASP A 204 42.31 9.13 -19.62
#